data_AF-A0A2M7KDT4-F1
#
_entry.id   AF-A0A2M7KDT4-F1
#
_cell.length_a   1.000
_cell.length_b   1.000
_cell.length_c   1.000
_cell.angle_alpha   90.00
_cell.angle_beta   90.00
_cell.angle_gamma   90.00
#
_symmetry.space_group_name_H-M   'P 1'
#
loop_
_entity.id
_entity.type
_entity.pdbx_description
1 polymer ?
#
loop_
_entity_poly.entity_id
_entity_poly.type
_entity_poly.pdbx_seq_one_letter_code
_entity_poly.pdbx_strand_id
1 'polypeptide(L)'
;MTAQTNISCNGGNNGSATVTAIGGTTIYTYLWNDPAPAQTTSIATGLNVGTWNVTVTDANGCTSTSSVVITEPTIVTASITAQTNVSCNGGTDGSASVAAGGGTSPYTY
;
A
#
# COMPACT_ATOMS: atom_id res chain seq x y z
N MET A 1 4.69 16.88 3.17
CA MET A 1 3.77 15.94 2.49
C MET A 1 2.36 16.52 2.49
N THR A 2 1.64 16.40 1.38
CA THR A 2 0.27 16.94 1.26
C THR A 2 -0.81 15.89 1.06
N ALA A 3 -0.48 14.74 0.44
CA ALA A 3 -1.40 13.60 0.34
C ALA A 3 -0.64 12.27 0.19
N GLN A 4 -1.29 11.16 0.56
CA GLN A 4 -0.76 9.81 0.38
C GLN A 4 -1.88 8.78 0.17
N THR A 5 -1.57 7.71 -0.55
CA THR A 5 -2.45 6.54 -0.74
C THR A 5 -1.69 5.28 -0.35
N ASN A 6 -2.28 4.48 0.56
CA ASN A 6 -1.72 3.20 0.98
C ASN A 6 -1.97 2.11 -0.08
N ILE A 7 -1.23 1.01 0.03
CA ILE A 7 -1.38 -0.13 -0.86
C ILE A 7 -2.74 -0.79 -0.62
N SER A 8 -3.42 -1.20 -1.69
CA SER A 8 -4.77 -1.77 -1.60
C SER A 8 -4.81 -3.26 -1.23
N CYS A 9 -3.75 -4.01 -1.56
CA CYS A 9 -3.63 -5.45 -1.33
C CYS A 9 -2.28 -5.80 -0.72
N ASN A 10 -2.22 -6.80 0.16
CA ASN A 10 -0.94 -7.29 0.67
C ASN A 10 0.00 -7.69 -0.48
N GLY A 11 1.24 -7.21 -0.47
CA GLY A 11 2.24 -7.43 -1.53
C GLY A 11 2.06 -6.55 -2.76
N GLY A 12 1.11 -5.61 -2.76
CA GLY A 12 0.91 -4.65 -3.84
C GLY A 12 1.96 -3.55 -3.87
N ASN A 13 1.98 -2.79 -4.96
CA ASN A 13 2.86 -1.64 -5.17
C ASN A 13 2.09 -0.42 -5.68
N ASN A 14 0.80 -0.31 -5.40
CA ASN A 14 -0.04 0.78 -5.88
C ASN A 14 -0.11 1.97 -4.91
N GLY A 15 0.84 2.08 -3.97
CA GLY A 15 0.97 3.23 -3.10
C GLY A 15 1.37 4.49 -3.86
N SER A 16 0.98 5.66 -3.34
CA SER A 16 1.35 6.95 -3.90
C SER A 16 1.54 8.02 -2.83
N ALA A 17 2.34 9.04 -3.16
CA ALA A 17 2.70 10.12 -2.27
C ALA A 17 2.77 11.43 -3.06
N THR A 18 2.17 12.51 -2.55
CA THR A 18 2.23 13.85 -3.14
C THR A 18 2.87 14.84 -2.16
N VAL A 19 3.82 15.63 -2.67
CA VAL A 19 4.47 16.72 -1.96
C VAL A 19 4.18 18.06 -2.64
N THR A 20 3.95 19.08 -1.83
CA THR A 20 3.85 20.48 -2.29
C THR A 20 4.94 21.27 -1.59
N ALA A 21 5.84 21.87 -2.37
CA ALA A 21 6.86 22.77 -1.85
C ALA A 21 6.24 24.15 -1.56
N ILE A 22 6.59 24.75 -0.42
CA ILE A 22 6.12 26.09 -0.01
C ILE A 22 7.36 26.88 0.43
N GLY A 23 7.48 28.13 -0.05
CA GLY A 23 8.63 29.01 0.23
C GLY A 23 9.85 28.75 -0.68
N GLY A 24 10.96 29.43 -0.45
CA GLY A 24 12.15 29.34 -1.31
C GLY A 24 12.00 30.04 -2.67
N THR A 25 12.97 29.82 -3.56
CA THR A 25 12.93 30.37 -4.93
C THR A 25 12.30 29.38 -5.89
N THR A 26 11.40 29.87 -6.75
CA THR A 26 10.66 29.04 -7.72
C THR A 26 11.57 28.27 -8.67
N ILE A 27 11.06 27.14 -9.17
CA ILE A 27 11.77 25.99 -9.76
C ILE A 27 12.30 25.07 -8.65
N TYR A 28 11.50 24.04 -8.37
CA TYR A 28 11.87 22.98 -7.43
C TYR A 28 12.21 21.70 -8.17
N THR A 29 13.24 21.01 -7.71
CA THR A 29 13.55 19.64 -8.09
C THR A 29 13.21 18.71 -6.93
N TYR A 30 12.81 17.48 -7.27
CA TYR A 30 12.45 16.46 -6.31
C TYR A 30 13.37 15.27 -6.50
N LEU A 31 13.71 14.60 -5.40
CA LEU A 31 14.44 13.33 -5.42
C LEU A 31 13.85 12.42 -4.35
N TRP A 32 13.21 11.35 -4.78
CA TRP A 32 12.71 10.32 -3.90
C TRP A 32 13.81 9.30 -3.57
N ASN A 33 13.69 8.63 -2.42
CA ASN A 33 14.62 7.59 -1.98
C ASN A 33 14.32 6.21 -2.57
N ASP A 34 13.74 6.15 -3.78
CA ASP A 34 13.42 4.92 -4.47
C ASP A 34 14.60 4.27 -5.19
N PRO A 35 14.56 2.94 -5.38
CA PRO A 35 15.60 2.24 -6.11
C PRO A 35 15.77 2.84 -7.50
N ALA A 36 17.02 2.90 -7.98
CA ALA A 36 17.31 3.54 -9.25
C ALA A 36 16.54 2.90 -10.43
N PRO A 37 15.98 3.70 -11.36
CA PRO A 37 16.01 5.17 -11.37
C PRO A 37 15.01 5.79 -10.38
N ALA A 38 15.51 6.73 -9.56
CA ALA A 38 14.69 7.43 -8.58
C ALA A 38 13.69 8.39 -9.25
N GLN A 39 12.51 8.50 -8.66
CA GLN A 39 11.47 9.45 -9.09
C GLN A 39 11.90 10.88 -8.77
N THR A 40 11.57 11.81 -9.66
CA THR A 40 11.97 13.23 -9.59
C THR A 40 10.81 14.22 -9.72
N THR A 41 9.59 13.71 -9.59
CA THR A 41 8.34 14.48 -9.66
C THR A 41 7.80 14.80 -8.26
N SER A 42 6.89 15.78 -8.18
CA SER A 42 6.17 16.10 -6.94
C SER A 42 5.19 15.01 -6.49
N ILE A 43 4.89 14.05 -7.38
CA ILE A 43 4.07 12.89 -7.11
C ILE A 43 4.93 11.66 -7.34
N ALA A 44 5.07 10.81 -6.32
CA ALA A 44 5.62 9.48 -6.46
C ALA A 44 4.49 8.44 -6.49
N THR A 45 4.62 7.46 -7.38
CA THR A 45 3.66 6.38 -7.58
C THR A 45 4.39 5.04 -7.61
N GLY A 46 3.67 3.93 -7.57
CA GLY A 46 4.31 2.62 -7.63
C GLY A 46 5.00 2.23 -6.31
N LEU A 47 4.62 2.86 -5.19
CA LEU A 47 5.33 2.71 -3.92
C LEU A 47 4.94 1.41 -3.21
N ASN A 48 5.94 0.65 -2.75
CA ASN A 48 5.78 -0.48 -1.83
C ASN A 48 5.66 -0.05 -0.36
N VAL A 49 5.34 -1.01 0.50
CA VAL A 49 5.26 -0.81 1.95
C VAL A 49 6.60 -0.33 2.48
N GLY A 50 6.58 0.72 3.30
CA GLY A 50 7.80 1.30 3.86
C GLY A 50 7.74 2.81 3.99
N THR A 51 8.90 3.38 4.34
CA THR A 51 9.08 4.82 4.54
C THR A 51 9.76 5.44 3.32
N TRP A 52 9.09 6.40 2.72
CA TRP A 52 9.56 7.15 1.57
C TRP A 52 9.92 8.57 1.98
N ASN A 53 11.08 9.03 1.51
CA ASN A 53 11.60 10.35 1.76
C ASN A 53 11.75 11.06 0.42
N VAL A 54 11.31 12.31 0.38
CA VAL A 54 11.55 13.21 -0.75
C VAL A 54 12.45 14.35 -0.30
N THR A 55 13.50 14.58 -1.06
CA THR A 55 14.34 15.78 -0.97
C THR A 55 13.87 16.77 -2.02
N VAL A 56 13.47 17.95 -1.59
CA VAL A 56 13.08 19.06 -2.45
C VAL A 56 14.23 20.05 -2.46
N THR A 57 14.72 20.43 -3.64
CA THR A 57 15.78 21.43 -3.80
C THR A 57 15.25 22.62 -4.59
N ASP A 58 15.39 23.83 -4.05
CA ASP A 58 15.02 25.06 -4.74
C ASP A 58 16.10 25.51 -5.74
N ALA A 59 15.81 26.58 -6.50
CA ALA A 59 16.73 27.09 -7.53
C ALA A 59 18.08 27.60 -6.99
N ASN A 60 18.17 27.94 -5.71
CA ASN A 60 19.41 28.39 -5.06
C ASN A 60 20.18 27.24 -4.41
N GLY A 61 19.70 26.00 -4.53
CA GLY A 61 20.32 24.82 -3.92
C GLY A 61 19.93 24.58 -2.46
N CYS A 62 18.95 25.32 -1.91
CA CYS A 62 18.44 25.03 -0.57
C CYS A 62 17.61 23.74 -0.60
N THR A 63 17.89 22.82 0.31
CA THR A 63 17.19 21.53 0.38
C THR A 63 16.25 21.45 1.59
N SER A 64 15.15 20.73 1.43
CA SER A 64 14.26 20.34 2.51
C SER A 64 13.81 18.91 2.30
N THR A 65 13.60 18.17 3.39
CA THR A 65 13.19 16.76 3.33
C THR A 65 11.82 16.58 3.98
N SER A 66 11.02 15.69 3.39
CA SER A 66 9.75 15.26 3.96
C SER A 66 9.64 13.75 3.82
N SER A 67 9.03 13.10 4.81
CA SER A 67 8.80 11.65 4.81
C SER A 67 7.31 11.30 4.78
N VAL A 68 7.02 10.09 4.30
CA VAL A 68 5.71 9.44 4.32
C VAL A 68 5.87 7.96 4.59
N VAL A 69 4.90 7.37 5.28
CA VAL A 69 4.82 5.92 5.50
C VAL A 69 3.69 5.38 4.64
N ILE A 70 4.01 4.42 3.78
CA ILE A 70 3.05 3.64 2.98
C ILE A 70 2.84 2.31 3.69
N THR A 71 1.59 2.01 4.05
CA THR A 71 1.20 0.74 4.68
C THR A 71 0.47 -0.16 3.69
N GLU A 72 0.38 -1.44 4.01
CA GLU A 72 -0.44 -2.42 3.29
C GLU A 72 -1.35 -3.20 4.24
N PRO A 73 -2.43 -3.82 3.74
CA PRO A 73 -3.29 -4.68 4.55
C PRO A 73 -2.57 -5.96 4.98
N THR A 74 -3.06 -6.58 6.05
CA THR A 74 -2.65 -7.93 6.45
C THR A 74 -3.01 -8.96 5.37
N ILE A 75 -2.26 -10.06 5.29
CA ILE A 75 -2.54 -11.15 4.35
C ILE A 75 -3.96 -11.70 4.54
N VAL A 76 -4.66 -11.97 3.44
CA VAL A 76 -5.96 -12.67 3.48
C VAL A 76 -5.73 -14.13 3.85
N THR A 77 -6.51 -14.62 4.81
CA THR A 77 -6.49 -16.02 5.27
C THR A 77 -7.91 -16.57 5.19
N ALA A 78 -8.03 -17.85 4.84
CA ALA A 78 -9.29 -18.58 4.85
C ALA A 78 -9.05 -19.91 5.57
N SER A 79 -9.93 -20.25 6.52
CA SER A 79 -9.86 -21.50 7.27
C SER A 79 -11.24 -22.15 7.35
N ILE A 80 -11.27 -23.48 7.27
CA ILE A 80 -12.48 -24.26 7.54
C ILE A 80 -12.67 -24.29 9.06
N THR A 81 -13.79 -23.75 9.54
CA THR A 81 -14.10 -23.69 10.97
C THR A 81 -14.95 -24.85 11.44
N ALA A 82 -15.77 -25.41 10.55
CA ALA A 82 -16.58 -26.59 10.84
C ALA A 82 -16.80 -27.38 9.55
N GLN A 83 -16.87 -28.71 9.68
CA GLN A 83 -17.30 -29.58 8.59
C GLN A 83 -18.17 -30.71 9.13
N THR A 84 -19.19 -31.07 8.35
CA THR A 84 -20.03 -32.25 8.55
C THR A 84 -19.85 -33.13 7.33
N ASN A 85 -19.40 -34.37 7.53
CA ASN A 85 -19.28 -35.34 6.45
C ASN A 85 -20.67 -35.82 6.03
N VAL A 86 -20.78 -36.25 4.77
CA VAL A 86 -21.99 -36.91 4.27
C VAL A 86 -22.29 -38.17 5.08
N SER A 87 -23.56 -38.40 5.42
CA SER A 87 -23.95 -39.52 6.29
C SER A 87 -23.81 -40.89 5.61
N CYS A 88 -23.78 -40.94 4.28
CA CYS A 88 -23.67 -42.16 3.50
C CYS A 88 -23.04 -41.91 2.12
N ASN A 89 -22.51 -42.96 1.48
CA ASN A 89 -21.99 -42.88 0.11
C ASN A 89 -23.11 -42.43 -0.85
N GLY A 90 -22.89 -41.30 -1.55
CA GLY A 90 -23.87 -40.70 -2.46
C GLY A 90 -24.87 -39.73 -1.81
N GLY A 91 -24.75 -39.45 -0.51
CA GLY A 91 -25.59 -38.43 0.14
C GLY A 91 -25.17 -36.99 -0.21
N THR A 92 -26.02 -36.03 0.18
CA THR A 92 -25.82 -34.59 -0.10
C THR A 92 -25.99 -33.72 1.15
N ASP A 93 -25.86 -34.30 2.34
CA ASP A 93 -26.09 -33.66 3.64
C ASP A 93 -24.81 -33.15 4.33
N GLY A 94 -23.66 -33.28 3.66
CA GLY A 94 -22.41 -32.69 4.13
C GLY A 94 -22.46 -31.15 4.10
N SER A 95 -21.74 -30.52 5.01
CA SER A 95 -21.62 -29.05 5.07
C SER A 95 -20.20 -28.65 5.47
N ALA A 96 -19.77 -27.46 5.06
CA ALA A 96 -18.54 -26.84 5.54
C ALA A 96 -18.80 -25.36 5.84
N SER A 97 -18.21 -24.86 6.92
CA SER A 97 -18.21 -23.44 7.28
C SER A 97 -16.79 -22.91 7.15
N VAL A 98 -16.65 -21.71 6.59
CA VAL A 98 -15.36 -21.03 6.42
C VAL A 98 -15.34 -19.73 7.21
N ALA A 99 -14.19 -19.39 7.77
CA ALA A 99 -13.89 -18.07 8.28
C ALA A 99 -12.77 -17.43 7.45
N ALA A 100 -12.98 -16.19 7.04
CA ALA A 100 -11.95 -15.36 6.42
C ALA A 100 -11.39 -14.37 7.44
N GLY A 101 -10.09 -14.07 7.35
CA GLY A 101 -9.40 -13.11 8.20
C GLY A 101 -8.31 -12.34 7.46
N GLY A 102 -7.88 -11.21 8.01
CA GLY A 102 -6.85 -10.34 7.43
C GLY A 102 -7.39 -9.27 6.46
N GLY A 103 -6.71 -9.06 5.33
CA GLY A 103 -7.21 -8.32 4.16
C GLY A 103 -7.77 -6.90 4.37
N THR A 104 -8.53 -6.44 3.36
CA THR A 104 -9.43 -5.29 3.43
C THR A 104 -10.87 -5.77 3.27
N SER A 105 -11.72 -5.46 4.24
CA SER A 105 -13.17 -5.73 4.18
C SER A 105 -13.80 -4.97 3.01
N PRO A 106 -14.85 -5.50 2.34
CA PRO A 106 -15.63 -6.71 2.66
C PRO A 106 -15.15 -8.01 2.00
N TYR A 107 -15.47 -9.14 2.63
CA TYR A 107 -15.22 -10.50 2.10
C TYR A 107 -16.42 -11.05 1.34
N THR A 108 -16.17 -11.75 0.24
CA THR A 108 -17.15 -12.59 -0.48
C THR A 108 -16.80 -14.06 -0.26
N TYR A 109 -17.77 -14.85 0.23
CA TYR A 109 -17.66 -16.29 0.54
C TYR A 109 -18.67 -17.11 -0.25
#